data_AF-A0A970I0R6-F1
#
_entry.id   AF-A0A970I0R6-F1
#
_cell.length_a   1.000
_cell.length_b   1.000
_cell.length_c   1.000
_cell.angle_alpha   90.00
_cell.angle_beta   90.00
_cell.angle_gamma   90.00
#
_symmetry.space_group_name_H-M   'P 1'
#
loop_
_entity.id
_entity.type
_entity.pdbx_description
1 polymer ?
#
loop_
_entity_poly.entity_id
_entity_poly.type
_entity_poly.pdbx_seq_one_letter_code
_entity_poly.pdbx_strand_id
1 'polypeptide(L)'
;LAIGYTVYYYNKYIIRPDKSYLKTIAIDGVEPDEQTLANHLYPYTTEVYAVIRSDTDKNSMAYKIYEWLQTTTGKETIKNSGYIPVP
;
A
#
# COMPACT_ATOMS: atom_id res chain seq x y z
N LEU A 1 14.84 -25.27 -1.32
CA LEU A 1 13.83 -24.32 -1.83
C LEU A 1 13.39 -23.46 -0.65
N ALA A 2 13.24 -22.15 -0.82
CA ALA A 2 12.80 -21.26 0.24
C ALA A 2 11.57 -20.46 -0.22
N ILE A 3 10.68 -20.15 0.72
CA ILE A 3 9.53 -19.27 0.53
C ILE A 3 9.62 -18.17 1.58
N GLY A 4 9.25 -16.95 1.21
CA GLY A 4 9.18 -15.81 2.09
C GLY A 4 7.99 -14.93 1.72
N TYR A 5 7.62 -14.02 2.61
CA TYR A 5 6.57 -13.04 2.37
C TYR A 5 7.14 -11.63 2.52
N THR A 6 6.54 -10.70 1.79
CA THR A 6 6.83 -9.26 1.88
C THR A 6 5.59 -8.50 1.43
N VAL A 7 5.53 -7.21 1.74
CA VAL A 7 4.49 -6.33 1.21
C VAL A 7 4.74 -6.06 -0.28
N TYR A 8 3.67 -5.95 -1.06
CA TYR A 8 3.74 -5.73 -2.52
C TYR A 8 4.64 -4.55 -2.90
N TYR A 9 4.58 -3.47 -2.11
CA TYR A 9 5.41 -2.27 -2.30
C TYR A 9 6.92 -2.59 -2.37
N TYR A 10 7.43 -3.42 -1.46
CA TYR A 10 8.86 -3.76 -1.43
C TYR A 10 9.26 -4.64 -2.61
N ASN A 11 8.42 -5.63 -2.95
CA ASN A 11 8.66 -6.45 -4.14
C ASN A 11 8.74 -5.55 -5.39
N LYS A 12 7.72 -4.71 -5.61
CA LYS A 12 7.60 -3.90 -6.82
C LYS A 12 8.65 -2.78 -6.93
N TYR A 13 8.84 -1.99 -5.87
CA TYR A 13 9.58 -0.73 -5.97
C TYR A 13 11.00 -0.77 -5.38
N ILE A 14 11.30 -1.73 -4.51
CA ILE A 14 12.64 -1.87 -3.89
C ILE A 14 13.42 -3.01 -4.52
N ILE A 15 12.90 -4.24 -4.44
CA ILE A 15 13.57 -5.42 -5.00
C ILE A 15 13.61 -5.32 -6.53
N ARG A 16 12.50 -4.87 -7.13
CA ARG A 16 12.34 -4.76 -8.59
C ARG A 16 12.76 -6.06 -9.30
N PRO A 17 12.17 -7.20 -8.91
CA PRO A 17 12.61 -8.47 -9.41
C PRO A 17 12.37 -8.61 -10.90
N ASP A 18 13.39 -9.11 -11.60
CA ASP A 18 13.16 -9.81 -12.84
C ASP A 18 12.57 -11.19 -12.48
N LYS A 19 11.53 -11.59 -13.23
CA LYS A 19 10.84 -12.88 -13.07
C LYS A 19 11.80 -14.07 -13.25
N SER A 20 12.99 -13.84 -13.80
CA SER A 20 14.06 -14.82 -13.93
C SER A 20 14.67 -15.26 -12.58
N TYR A 21 14.66 -14.42 -11.54
CA TYR A 21 15.30 -14.72 -10.26
C TYR A 21 14.38 -14.69 -9.03
N LEU A 22 13.23 -14.02 -9.11
CA LEU A 22 12.23 -14.03 -8.03
C LEU A 22 10.82 -14.06 -8.62
N LYS A 23 10.03 -15.03 -8.18
CA LYS A 23 8.65 -15.27 -8.63
C LYS A 23 7.68 -14.97 -7.50
N THR A 24 6.51 -14.45 -7.84
CA THR A 24 5.34 -14.36 -6.96
C THR A 24 4.53 -15.65 -7.06
N ILE A 25 3.69 -15.91 -6.06
CA ILE A 25 2.82 -17.09 -6.01
C ILE A 25 1.38 -16.60 -6.11
N ALA A 26 0.64 -17.12 -7.09
CA ALA A 26 -0.80 -16.93 -7.19
C ALA A 26 -1.54 -17.77 -6.14
N ILE A 27 -2.65 -17.24 -5.62
CA ILE A 27 -3.57 -17.98 -4.75
C ILE A 27 -4.84 -18.24 -5.54
N ASP A 28 -5.19 -19.52 -5.71
CA ASP A 28 -6.35 -19.96 -6.50
C ASP A 28 -6.42 -19.34 -7.90
N GLY A 29 -5.26 -19.13 -8.53
CA GLY A 29 -5.13 -18.53 -9.86
C GLY A 29 -5.12 -16.99 -9.89
N VAL A 30 -5.20 -16.33 -8.73
CA VAL A 30 -5.12 -14.86 -8.60
C VAL A 30 -3.67 -14.46 -8.27
N GLU A 31 -3.03 -13.72 -9.17
CA GLU A 31 -1.69 -13.14 -8.95
C GLU A 31 -1.76 -11.92 -8.03
N PRO A 32 -0.69 -11.60 -7.27
CA PRO A 32 -0.61 -10.36 -6.52
C PRO A 32 -0.13 -9.21 -7.41
N ASP A 33 -1.05 -8.49 -8.04
CA ASP A 33 -0.79 -7.29 -8.84
C ASP A 33 -1.60 -6.06 -8.37
N GLU A 34 -1.39 -4.89 -8.99
CA GLU A 34 -2.09 -3.67 -8.56
C GLU A 34 -3.61 -3.78 -8.63
N GLN A 35 -4.15 -4.47 -9.63
CA GLN A 35 -5.59 -4.56 -9.84
C GLN A 35 -6.24 -5.49 -8.81
N THR A 36 -5.68 -6.69 -8.67
CA THR A 36 -6.13 -7.74 -7.75
C THR A 36 -5.97 -7.36 -6.28
N LEU A 37 -4.96 -6.53 -5.95
CA LEU A 37 -4.81 -5.96 -4.62
C LEU A 37 -5.81 -4.83 -4.38
N ALA A 38 -6.03 -3.94 -5.36
CA ALA A 38 -6.97 -2.81 -5.23
C ALA A 38 -8.42 -3.24 -5.07
N ASN A 39 -8.83 -4.32 -5.71
CA ASN A 39 -10.20 -4.84 -5.65
C ASN A 39 -10.37 -6.02 -4.68
N HIS A 40 -9.36 -6.30 -3.85
CA HIS A 40 -9.34 -7.38 -2.86
C HIS A 40 -9.60 -8.79 -3.42
N LEU A 41 -9.33 -9.03 -4.70
CA LEU A 41 -9.38 -10.39 -5.27
C LEU A 41 -8.20 -11.24 -4.82
N TYR A 42 -7.01 -10.65 -4.65
CA TYR A 42 -5.90 -11.37 -4.04
C TYR A 42 -6.17 -11.46 -2.52
N PRO A 43 -6.22 -12.66 -1.92
CA PRO A 43 -6.82 -12.84 -0.59
C PRO A 43 -5.95 -12.34 0.57
N TYR A 44 -4.66 -12.08 0.34
CA TYR A 44 -3.74 -11.59 1.36
C TYR A 44 -3.44 -10.10 1.16
N THR A 45 -4.42 -9.25 1.46
CA THR A 45 -4.27 -7.80 1.54
C THR A 45 -4.33 -7.32 2.99
N THR A 46 -3.78 -6.14 3.23
CA THR A 46 -3.94 -5.41 4.49
C THR A 46 -3.95 -3.93 4.20
N GLU A 47 -4.73 -3.19 4.97
CA GLU A 47 -4.80 -1.74 4.85
C GLU A 47 -3.76 -1.04 5.72
N VAL A 48 -3.32 0.13 5.26
CA VAL A 48 -2.39 1.00 5.98
C VAL A 48 -3.14 2.28 6.34
N TYR A 49 -3.14 2.62 7.63
CA TYR A 49 -3.90 3.75 8.15
C TYR A 49 -2.97 4.85 8.68
N ALA A 50 -3.29 6.10 8.34
CA ALA A 50 -2.79 7.25 9.07
C ALA A 50 -3.72 7.50 10.27
N VAL A 51 -3.18 7.43 11.48
CA VAL A 51 -3.93 7.62 12.73
C VAL A 51 -3.36 8.77 13.54
N ILE A 52 -4.24 9.50 14.22
CA ILE A 52 -3.89 10.62 15.10
C ILE A 52 -4.63 10.47 16.42
N ARG A 53 -4.06 10.96 17.53
CA ARG A 53 -4.76 10.94 18.82
C ARG A 53 -5.96 11.89 18.78
N SER A 54 -7.05 11.49 19.42
CA SER A 54 -8.29 12.29 19.50
C SER A 54 -8.10 13.63 20.19
N ASP A 55 -7.08 13.77 21.05
CA ASP A 55 -6.74 14.97 21.80
C ASP A 55 -5.64 15.82 21.15
N THR A 56 -5.26 15.51 19.90
CA THR A 56 -4.19 16.26 19.21
C THR A 56 -4.64 17.70 18.94
N ASP A 57 -3.79 18.66 19.32
CA ASP A 57 -4.02 20.09 19.04
C ASP A 57 -4.20 20.32 17.54
N LYS A 58 -5.36 20.91 17.18
CA LYS A 58 -5.72 21.21 15.79
C LYS A 58 -4.79 22.23 15.13
N ASN A 59 -4.10 23.06 15.93
CA ASN A 59 -3.13 24.02 15.40
C ASN A 59 -1.77 23.39 15.12
N SER A 60 -1.51 22.18 15.63
CA SER A 60 -0.25 21.47 15.44
C SER A 60 -0.03 21.08 13.97
N MET A 61 1.23 20.93 13.59
CA MET A 61 1.58 20.47 12.24
C MET A 61 1.09 19.04 11.98
N ALA A 62 1.07 18.19 13.00
CA ALA A 62 0.59 16.82 12.89
C ALA A 62 -0.89 16.77 12.46
N TYR A 63 -1.74 17.59 13.09
CA TYR A 63 -3.15 17.66 12.73
C TYR A 63 -3.36 18.22 11.32
N LYS A 64 -2.61 19.27 10.95
CA LYS A 64 -2.68 19.86 9.60
C LYS A 64 -2.28 18.87 8.50
N ILE A 65 -1.24 18.06 8.73
CA ILE A 65 -0.84 16.99 7.80
C ILE A 65 -1.93 15.93 7.72
N TYR A 66 -2.49 15.51 8.87
CA TYR A 66 -3.60 14.55 8.91
C TYR A 66 -4.83 15.03 8.12
N GLU A 67 -5.20 16.31 8.23
CA GLU A 67 -6.27 16.90 7.40
C GLU A 67 -5.86 16.96 5.92
N TRP A 68 -4.62 17.37 5.62
CA TRP A 68 -4.13 17.46 4.25
C TRP A 68 -4.12 16.11 3.52
N LEU A 69 -3.75 15.02 4.20
CA LEU A 69 -3.75 13.66 3.63
C LEU A 69 -5.14 13.23 3.13
N GLN A 70 -6.22 13.84 3.63
CA GLN A 70 -7.60 13.53 3.24
C GLN A 70 -8.06 14.32 2.00
N THR A 71 -7.33 15.36 1.59
CA THR A 71 -7.61 16.14 0.38
C THR A 71 -7.34 15.34 -0.90
N THR A 72 -7.87 15.78 -2.05
CA THR A 72 -7.59 15.18 -3.35
C THR A 72 -6.08 15.09 -3.62
N THR A 73 -5.35 16.19 -3.41
CA THR A 73 -3.89 16.23 -3.59
C THR A 73 -3.16 15.31 -2.61
N GLY A 74 -3.63 15.20 -1.37
CA GLY A 74 -3.09 14.25 -0.39
C GLY A 74 -3.23 12.81 -0.87
N LYS A 75 -4.43 12.42 -1.32
CA LYS A 75 -4.71 11.08 -1.85
C LYS A 75 -3.91 10.77 -3.12
N GLU A 76 -3.77 11.74 -4.03
CA GLU A 76 -2.92 11.61 -5.22
C GLU A 76 -1.44 11.45 -4.85
N THR A 77 -0.96 12.18 -3.84
CA THR A 77 0.42 12.05 -3.36
C THR A 77 0.69 10.65 -2.81
N ILE A 78 -0.24 10.09 -2.02
CA ILE A 78 -0.15 8.71 -1.53
C ILE A 78 -0.08 7.73 -2.70
N LYS A 79 -0.97 7.86 -3.70
CA LYS A 79 -0.94 7.03 -4.91
C LYS A 79 0.41 7.13 -5.64
N ASN A 80 0.92 8.35 -5.85
CA ASN A 80 2.17 8.60 -6.54
C ASN A 80 3.40 8.06 -5.78
N SER A 81 3.30 7.90 -4.46
CA SER A 81 4.34 7.27 -3.65
C SER A 81 4.42 5.74 -3.82
N GLY A 82 3.42 5.14 -4.49
CA GLY A 82 3.33 3.72 -4.84
C GLY A 82 2.41 2.90 -3.94
N TYR A 83 1.63 3.53 -3.06
CA TYR A 83 0.53 2.86 -2.36
C TYR A 83 -0.68 2.72 -3.27
N ILE A 84 -1.38 1.59 -3.13
CA ILE A 84 -2.62 1.32 -3.84
C ILE A 84 -3.75 2.01 -3.07
N PRO A 85 -4.51 2.93 -3.68
CA PRO A 85 -5.64 3.56 -3.01
C PRO A 85 -6.70 2.54 -2.63
N VAL A 86 -7.28 2.72 -1.45
CA VAL A 86 -8.49 1.98 -1.05
C VAL A 86 -9.68 2.39 -1.94
N PRO A 87 -10.62 1.47 -2.20
CA PRO A 87 -11.89 1.77 -2.87
C PRO A 87 -12.67 2.93 -2.24
#